data_AF-A0A855KNV1-F1
#
_entry.id   AF-A0A855KNV1-F1
#
_cell.length_a   1.000
_cell.length_b   1.000
_cell.length_c   1.000
_cell.angle_alpha   90.00
_cell.angle_beta   90.00
_cell.angle_gamma   90.00
#
_symmetry.space_group_name_H-M   'P 1'
#
loop_
_entity.id
_entity.type
_entity.pdbx_description
1 polymer ?
#
loop_
_entity_poly.entity_id
_entity_poly.type
_entity_poly.pdbx_seq_one_letter_code
_entity_poly.pdbx_strand_id
1 'polypeptide(L)'
;MKGFKVSEPKINYLGPASEAAIATLQHMGYMYNGGQQWKPPIGTKPDFDLIDTVRAERDALQLRLNEADQRIDELESQLAYAVDALNEVVKVSAIYEKPFEIATLAIGELSASAEPA
;
A
#
# COMPACT_ATOMS: atom_id res chain seq x y z
N MET A 1 -80.18 -32.56 -8.75
CA MET A 1 -78.91 -31.84 -8.51
C MET A 1 -78.00 -32.76 -7.70
N LYS A 2 -76.88 -33.24 -8.26
CA LYS A 2 -75.88 -34.02 -7.50
C LYS A 2 -74.90 -33.04 -6.85
N GLY A 3 -74.81 -33.08 -5.52
CA GLY A 3 -73.94 -32.20 -4.74
C GLY A 3 -72.46 -32.46 -5.03
N PHE A 4 -71.73 -31.38 -5.32
CA PHE A 4 -70.28 -31.39 -5.46
C PHE A 4 -69.67 -31.47 -4.05
N LYS A 5 -69.10 -32.62 -3.68
CA LYS A 5 -68.31 -32.71 -2.44
C LYS A 5 -66.94 -32.12 -2.70
N VAL A 6 -66.68 -30.92 -2.17
CA VAL A 6 -65.33 -30.36 -2.11
C VAL A 6 -64.54 -31.23 -1.14
N SER A 7 -63.54 -31.96 -1.64
CA SER A 7 -62.60 -32.69 -0.79
C SER A 7 -61.69 -31.68 -0.09
N GLU A 8 -61.57 -31.78 1.24
CA GLU A 8 -60.63 -30.98 2.01
C GLU A 8 -59.19 -31.15 1.49
N PRO A 9 -58.38 -30.08 1.47
CA PRO A 9 -56.99 -30.19 1.07
C PRO A 9 -56.23 -31.09 2.05
N LYS A 10 -55.68 -32.20 1.55
CA LYS A 10 -54.76 -33.04 2.33
C LYS A 10 -53.49 -32.25 2.64
N ILE A 11 -53.37 -31.74 3.85
CA ILE A 11 -52.10 -31.26 4.39
C ILE A 11 -51.29 -32.50 4.75
N ASN A 12 -50.28 -32.82 3.94
CA ASN A 12 -49.34 -33.90 4.26
C ASN A 12 -48.45 -33.42 5.41
N TYR A 13 -48.75 -33.85 6.63
CA TYR A 13 -47.89 -33.61 7.79
C TYR A 13 -46.61 -34.41 7.60
N LEU A 14 -45.49 -33.73 7.32
CA LEU A 14 -44.20 -34.38 7.04
C LEU A 14 -43.48 -34.84 8.34
N GLY A 15 -44.03 -34.51 9.50
CA GLY A 15 -43.51 -34.90 10.81
C GLY A 15 -42.33 -34.02 11.26
N PRO A 16 -42.03 -33.94 12.58
CA PRO A 16 -41.11 -32.95 13.15
C PRO A 16 -39.68 -32.98 12.59
N ALA A 17 -39.18 -34.16 12.22
CA ALA A 17 -37.84 -34.31 11.66
C ALA A 17 -37.68 -33.64 10.28
N SER A 18 -38.74 -33.66 9.47
CA SER A 18 -38.73 -33.01 8.15
C SER A 18 -38.82 -31.49 8.27
N GLU A 19 -39.61 -30.98 9.22
CA GLU A 19 -39.75 -29.55 9.51
C GLU A 19 -38.41 -28.97 10.00
N ALA A 20 -37.73 -29.70 10.89
CA ALA A 20 -36.38 -29.34 11.34
C ALA A 20 -35.39 -29.31 10.18
N ALA A 21 -35.39 -30.33 9.30
CA ALA A 21 -34.51 -30.37 8.14
C ALA A 21 -34.79 -29.22 7.14
N ILE A 22 -36.06 -28.90 6.89
CA ILE A 22 -36.48 -27.76 6.06
C ILE A 22 -35.97 -26.45 6.66
N ALA A 23 -36.16 -26.25 7.97
CA ALA A 23 -35.73 -25.04 8.67
C ALA A 23 -34.20 -24.88 8.62
N THR A 24 -33.43 -25.95 8.81
CA THR A 24 -31.97 -25.93 8.68
C THR A 24 -31.53 -25.54 7.28
N LEU A 25 -32.12 -26.14 6.23
CA LEU A 25 -31.74 -25.84 4.85
C LEU A 25 -32.07 -24.39 4.44
N GLN A 26 -33.23 -23.88 4.86
CA GLN A 26 -33.60 -22.48 4.65
C GLN A 26 -32.66 -21.53 5.39
N HIS A 27 -32.28 -21.86 6.64
CA HIS A 27 -31.30 -21.08 7.40
C HIS A 27 -29.93 -21.04 6.71
N MET A 28 -29.54 -22.13 6.04
CA MET A 28 -28.32 -22.21 5.23
C MET A 28 -28.45 -21.55 3.84
N GLY A 29 -29.58 -20.89 3.54
CA GLY A 29 -29.81 -20.19 2.28
C GLY A 29 -30.18 -21.08 1.10
N TYR A 30 -30.52 -22.35 1.34
CA TYR A 30 -31.01 -23.24 0.30
C TYR A 30 -32.46 -22.93 -0.04
N MET A 31 -32.80 -22.96 -1.33
CA MET A 31 -34.15 -22.70 -1.84
C MET A 31 -34.83 -23.99 -2.30
N TYR A 32 -36.10 -24.16 -1.92
CA TYR A 32 -36.96 -25.27 -2.35
C TYR A 32 -38.07 -24.78 -3.28
N ASN A 33 -38.12 -25.30 -4.51
CA ASN A 33 -39.06 -24.85 -5.56
C ASN A 33 -40.18 -25.86 -5.87
N GLY A 34 -40.48 -26.78 -4.95
CA GLY A 34 -41.51 -27.80 -5.14
C GLY A 34 -41.10 -28.90 -6.12
N GLY A 35 -40.98 -30.15 -5.63
CA GLY A 35 -40.66 -31.31 -6.48
C GLY A 35 -39.24 -31.34 -7.08
N GLN A 36 -38.40 -30.36 -6.75
CA GLN A 36 -36.99 -30.27 -7.17
C GLN A 36 -36.05 -30.49 -5.99
N GLN A 37 -34.81 -30.90 -6.29
CA GLN A 37 -33.73 -30.90 -5.29
C GLN A 37 -33.49 -29.47 -4.76
N TRP A 38 -33.18 -29.37 -3.47
CA TRP A 38 -32.79 -28.11 -2.83
C TRP A 38 -31.62 -27.47 -3.55
N LYS A 39 -31.77 -26.19 -3.91
CA LYS A 39 -30.71 -25.43 -4.58
C LYS A 39 -29.87 -24.70 -3.52
N PRO A 40 -28.52 -24.79 -3.56
CA PRO A 40 -27.67 -24.04 -2.64
C PRO A 40 -27.87 -22.53 -2.80
N PRO A 41 -27.51 -21.73 -1.78
CA PRO A 41 -27.48 -20.28 -1.92
C PRO A 41 -26.59 -19.92 -3.11
N ILE A 42 -27.20 -19.33 -4.14
CA ILE A 42 -26.45 -18.83 -5.29
C ILE A 42 -25.85 -17.49 -4.88
N GLY A 43 -24.57 -17.51 -4.51
CA GLY A 43 -23.78 -16.30 -4.34
C GLY A 43 -23.45 -15.67 -5.69
N THR A 44 -22.84 -14.49 -5.66
CA THR A 44 -22.26 -13.87 -6.85
C THR A 44 -21.31 -14.88 -7.52
N LYS A 45 -21.39 -15.00 -8.84
CA LYS A 45 -20.48 -15.86 -9.61
C LYS A 45 -19.03 -15.50 -9.22
N PRO A 46 -18.17 -16.48 -8.89
CA PRO A 46 -16.77 -16.21 -8.62
C PRO A 46 -16.12 -15.49 -9.80
N ASP A 47 -15.35 -14.44 -9.49
CA ASP A 47 -14.47 -13.81 -10.45
C ASP A 47 -13.17 -14.62 -10.52
N PHE A 48 -12.99 -15.36 -11.61
CA PHE A 48 -11.81 -16.20 -11.81
C PHE A 48 -10.59 -15.39 -12.29
N ASP A 49 -10.79 -14.16 -12.76
CA ASP A 49 -9.72 -13.31 -13.31
C ASP A 49 -9.08 -12.42 -12.22
N LEU A 50 -9.69 -12.38 -11.03
CA LEU A 50 -9.23 -11.56 -9.90
C LEU A 50 -7.78 -11.89 -9.49
N ILE A 51 -7.41 -13.18 -9.48
CA ILE A 51 -6.06 -13.60 -9.08
C ILE A 51 -5.00 -13.13 -10.06
N ASP A 52 -5.31 -13.15 -11.36
CA ASP A 52 -4.40 -12.69 -12.40
C ASP A 52 -4.28 -11.16 -12.39
N THR A 53 -5.39 -10.46 -12.16
CA THR A 53 -5.40 -9.00 -11.99
C THR A 53 -4.54 -8.56 -10.80
N VAL A 54 -4.77 -9.16 -9.62
CA VAL A 54 -4.00 -8.87 -8.41
C VAL A 54 -2.52 -9.22 -8.58
N ARG A 55 -2.21 -10.28 -9.33
CA ARG A 55 -0.82 -10.64 -9.65
C ARG A 55 -0.15 -9.56 -10.51
N ALA A 56 -0.80 -9.10 -11.57
CA ALA A 56 -0.26 -8.06 -12.43
C ALA A 56 -0.04 -6.74 -11.67
N GLU A 57 -0.97 -6.36 -10.80
CA GLU A 57 -0.83 -5.18 -9.94
C GLU A 57 0.37 -5.29 -8.99
N ARG A 58 0.51 -6.43 -8.30
CA ARG A 58 1.68 -6.68 -7.45
C ARG A 58 2.97 -6.55 -8.25
N ASP A 59 3.05 -7.15 -9.42
CA ASP A 59 4.29 -7.19 -10.20
C ASP A 59 4.67 -5.79 -10.67
N ALA A 60 3.69 -4.96 -11.06
CA ALA A 60 3.89 -3.55 -11.38
C ALA A 60 4.36 -2.73 -10.17
N LEU A 61 3.79 -2.97 -8.99
CA LEU A 61 4.22 -2.31 -7.75
C LEU A 61 5.64 -2.73 -7.35
N GLN A 62 5.98 -4.00 -7.51
CA GLN A 62 7.32 -4.51 -7.22
C GLN A 62 8.37 -3.86 -8.13
N LEU A 63 8.06 -3.67 -9.42
CA LEU A 63 8.94 -2.97 -10.35
C LEU A 63 9.20 -1.53 -9.89
N ARG A 64 8.14 -0.80 -9.53
CA ARG A 64 8.25 0.58 -9.04
C ARG A 64 9.04 0.69 -7.74
N LEU A 65 8.92 -0.29 -6.85
CA LEU A 65 9.70 -0.34 -5.62
C LEU A 65 11.19 -0.47 -5.94
N ASN A 66 11.55 -1.41 -6.82
CA ASN A 66 12.94 -1.62 -7.23
C ASN A 66 13.54 -0.37 -7.91
N GLU A 67 12.76 0.32 -8.75
CA GLU A 67 13.19 1.59 -9.38
C GLU A 67 13.41 2.70 -8.33
N ALA A 68 12.54 2.77 -7.32
CA ALA A 68 12.69 3.73 -6.24
C ALA A 68 13.94 3.45 -5.39
N ASP A 69 14.21 2.18 -5.06
CA ASP A 69 15.40 1.77 -4.32
C ASP A 69 16.68 2.14 -5.08
N GLN A 70 16.74 1.83 -6.38
CA GLN A 70 17.86 2.24 -7.24
C GLN A 70 18.08 3.75 -7.25
N ARG A 71 16.99 4.53 -7.28
CA ARG A 71 17.08 5.98 -7.28
C ARG A 71 17.57 6.53 -5.94
N ILE A 72 17.20 5.88 -4.83
CA ILE A 72 17.70 6.22 -3.50
C ILE A 72 19.20 5.98 -3.44
N ASP A 73 19.67 4.80 -3.86
CA ASP A 73 21.10 4.47 -3.87
C ASP A 73 21.92 5.48 -4.69
N GLU A 74 21.39 5.90 -5.84
CA GLU A 74 22.04 6.90 -6.69
C GLU A 74 22.13 8.28 -6.01
N LEU A 75 21.05 8.71 -5.36
CA LEU A 75 21.00 9.99 -4.64
C LEU A 75 21.91 9.98 -3.41
N GLU A 76 21.99 8.86 -2.68
CA GLU A 76 22.89 8.70 -1.55
C GLU A 76 24.36 8.80 -2.00
N SER A 77 24.71 8.17 -3.12
CA SER A 77 26.05 8.28 -3.71
C SER A 77 26.38 9.72 -4.12
N GLN A 78 25.45 10.42 -4.77
CA GLN A 78 25.63 11.82 -5.15
C GLN A 78 25.79 12.73 -3.93
N LEU A 79 25.02 12.49 -2.87
CA LEU A 79 25.11 13.24 -1.62
C LEU A 79 26.48 13.03 -0.95
N ALA A 80 26.94 11.79 -0.87
CA ALA A 80 28.26 11.48 -0.31
C ALA A 80 29.37 12.21 -1.06
N TYR A 81 29.35 12.16 -2.39
CA TYR A 81 30.31 12.88 -3.23
C TYR A 81 30.27 14.41 -3.01
N ALA A 82 29.07 14.99 -2.96
CA ALA A 82 28.90 16.42 -2.74
C ALA A 82 29.39 16.87 -1.36
N VAL A 83 29.16 16.05 -0.33
CA VAL A 83 29.65 16.29 1.04
C VAL A 83 31.18 16.26 1.08
N ASP A 84 31.80 15.27 0.44
CA ASP A 84 33.26 15.18 0.36
C ASP A 84 33.87 16.38 -0.37
N ALA A 85 33.29 16.77 -1.51
CA ALA A 85 33.73 17.94 -2.26
C ALA A 85 33.62 19.24 -1.44
N LEU A 86 32.52 19.42 -0.70
CA LEU A 86 32.34 20.57 0.17
C LEU A 86 33.36 20.60 1.32
N ASN A 87 33.65 19.44 1.92
CA ASN A 87 34.64 19.31 2.97
C ASN A 87 36.04 19.73 2.48
N GLU A 88 36.41 19.35 1.25
CA GLU A 88 37.67 19.80 0.65
C GLU A 88 37.71 21.31 0.43
N VAL A 89 36.61 21.93 -0.03
CA VAL A 89 36.53 23.40 -0.18
C VAL A 89 36.69 24.10 1.17
N VAL A 90 36.03 23.60 2.23
CA VAL A 90 36.13 24.16 3.59
C VAL A 90 37.54 24.04 4.15
N LYS A 91 38.23 22.91 3.93
CA LYS A 91 39.65 22.76 4.32
C LYS A 91 40.52 23.80 3.62
N VAL A 92 40.32 24.01 2.31
CA VAL A 92 41.08 25.00 1.55
C VAL A 92 40.80 26.41 2.06
N SER A 93 39.54 26.80 2.30
CA SER A 93 39.22 28.14 2.82
C SER A 93 39.86 28.40 4.19
N ALA A 94 39.84 27.42 5.10
CA ALA A 94 40.47 27.54 6.42
C ALA A 94 42.00 27.71 6.36
N ILE A 95 42.65 27.23 5.29
CA ILE A 95 44.09 27.43 5.07
C ILE A 95 44.38 28.87 4.59
N TYR A 96 43.47 29.50 3.86
CA TYR A 96 43.65 30.84 3.29
C TYR A 96 43.26 32.01 4.21
N GLU A 97 42.50 31.79 5.30
CA GLU A 97 42.20 32.84 6.28
C GLU A 97 43.45 33.29 7.06
N LYS A 98 44.30 32.34 7.50
CA LYS A 98 45.49 32.63 8.31
C LYS A 98 46.52 33.58 7.64
N PRO A 99 46.92 33.40 6.36
CA PRO A 99 47.86 34.32 5.73
C PRO A 99 47.29 35.73 5.52
N PHE A 100 45.97 35.88 5.36
CA PHE A 100 45.33 37.18 5.18
C PHE A 100 45.28 38.00 6.49
N GLU A 101 45.02 37.33 7.62
CA GLU A 101 45.10 37.95 8.96
C GLU A 101 46.51 38.46 9.26
N ILE A 102 47.54 37.66 8.97
CA ILE A 102 48.94 38.04 9.18
C ILE A 102 49.34 39.22 8.29
N ALA A 103 48.94 39.21 7.01
CA ALA A 103 49.22 40.31 6.09
C ALA A 103 48.52 41.62 6.53
N THR A 104 47.28 41.52 7.01
CA THR A 104 46.52 42.69 7.49
C THR A 104 47.15 43.28 8.75
N LEU A 105 47.59 42.43 9.70
CA LEU A 105 48.27 42.85 10.91
C LEU A 105 49.61 43.53 10.59
N ALA A 106 50.42 42.94 9.70
CA ALA A 106 51.71 43.50 9.31
C ALA A 106 51.59 44.86 8.59
N ILE A 107 50.57 45.04 7.74
CA ILE A 107 50.30 46.32 7.08
C ILE A 107 49.84 47.39 8.08
N GLY A 108 49.02 47.01 9.06
CA GLY A 108 48.57 47.90 10.15
C GLY A 108 49.73 48.37 11.04
N GLU A 109 50.63 47.47 11.43
CA GLU A 109 51.81 47.80 12.23
C GLU A 109 52.81 48.70 11.48
N LEU A 110 53.01 48.45 10.18
CA LEU A 110 53.85 49.31 9.33
C LEU A 110 53.24 50.69 9.10
N SER A 111 51.90 50.81 9.03
CA SER A 111 51.24 52.12 8.95
C SER A 111 51.30 52.89 10.27
N ALA A 112 51.13 52.21 11.41
CA ALA A 112 51.19 52.83 12.74
C ALA A 112 52.60 53.33 13.12
N SER A 113 53.65 52.75 12.52
CA SER A 113 55.05 53.17 12.72
C SER A 113 55.54 54.21 11.70
N ALA A 114 54.70 54.58 10.72
CA ALA A 114 55.03 55.56 9.67
C ALA A 114 54.48 56.98 9.94
N GLU A 115 53.78 57.23 11.05
CA GLU A 115 53.38 58.58 11.45
C GLU A 115 54.55 59.34 12.11
N PRO A 116 55.01 60.47 11.54
CA PRO A 116 56.00 61.32 12.19
C PRO A 116 55.37 62.14 13.32
N ALA A 117 56.10 62.23 14.45
CA ALA A 117 55.76 63.03 15.64
C ALA A 117 55.68 64.53 15.39
#